data_AF-A0A2V7UPX1-F1
#
_entry.id   AF-A0A2V7UPX1-F1
#
_cell.length_a   1.000
_cell.length_b   1.000
_cell.length_c   1.000
_cell.angle_alpha   90.00
_cell.angle_beta   90.00
_cell.angle_gamma   90.00
#
_symmetry.space_group_name_H-M   'P 1'
#
loop_
_entity.id
_entity.type
_entity.pdbx_description
1 polymer ?
#
loop_
_entity_poly.entity_id
_entity_poly.type
_entity_poly.pdbx_seq_one_letter_code
_entity_poly.pdbx_strand_id
1 'polypeptide(L)'
;MNPLLRSSTPKCPFFAVALLAATGCSFFLFGCGILKKPDLSRANGIARLRKPQHPLVVIPGFLGSKLRDPKTGKVLWGTMGNILSHDQSYRLACPIVPDGPDAGEANLEAFAIYDSLWGVEYYRKSLRILWQAGGYQLGDIQHPRPGDNAFVFVYDWRKDIVDSAQRLAGALEKLKRSLGDPDIKFDLLAHSQGGLLARYYAKYGSADVLGGESPSRPTGDGAKNLNKVILLGTPNQGTLEALKILHQGVKKVFRPMPPAVTFTMPALYEMLPPSGTTNFANLDGKPVPIDLYDPDSWVREKLSIFSDEQQEAIYRQVQKGGASPSYLETRNTKSREFLARALARAQRFQAALAAPAPLGQEVAFYAFGSDCIPTLKTAVVMEEKGGRRIYFEPGRYRRDQVADRMAKVLFGPGDGTVLMESLLDLPEIYGGAAPPSREAAVNLNSAFFVCESHGLLPNDPIFQNNLFYLLLYGSDPISGHAPALAERAGS
;
A
#
# COMPACT_ATOMS: atom_id res chain seq x y z
N MET A 1 -27.13 -10.56 79.67
CA MET A 1 -25.74 -10.62 80.19
C MET A 1 -24.84 -10.75 78.97
N ASN A 2 -24.41 -9.68 78.28
CA ASN A 2 -23.47 -8.59 78.64
C ASN A 2 -22.07 -9.13 79.03
N PRO A 3 -20.93 -8.52 78.61
CA PRO A 3 -20.57 -7.73 77.41
C PRO A 3 -19.27 -8.28 76.75
N LEU A 4 -18.70 -7.81 75.61
CA LEU A 4 -17.96 -6.55 75.39
C LEU A 4 -17.75 -6.36 73.86
N LEU A 5 -18.37 -5.34 73.25
CA LEU A 5 -17.79 -4.06 72.78
C LEU A 5 -17.04 -4.16 71.44
N ARG A 6 -17.25 -3.33 70.41
CA ARG A 6 -18.28 -2.34 70.03
C ARG A 6 -17.90 -1.89 68.60
N SER A 7 -18.82 -1.96 67.65
CA SER A 7 -18.74 -1.26 66.37
C SER A 7 -20.05 -0.47 66.17
N SER A 8 -19.96 0.85 66.09
CA SER A 8 -21.01 1.79 65.64
C SER A 8 -20.45 3.23 65.68
N THR A 9 -20.13 3.86 64.54
CA THR A 9 -20.98 4.68 63.62
C THR A 9 -21.05 6.18 64.05
N PRO A 10 -21.70 7.08 63.31
CA PRO A 10 -21.16 7.94 62.24
C PRO A 10 -21.30 9.46 62.56
N LYS A 11 -20.67 10.36 61.79
CA LYS A 11 -21.08 11.79 61.71
C LYS A 11 -20.82 12.38 60.31
N CYS A 12 -21.90 12.65 59.58
CA CYS A 12 -21.99 13.76 58.60
C CYS A 12 -22.16 15.10 59.37
N PRO A 13 -22.36 16.26 58.72
CA PRO A 13 -21.65 16.90 57.59
C PRO A 13 -21.28 18.37 57.95
N PHE A 14 -20.35 19.05 57.28
CA PHE A 14 -20.35 20.54 57.25
C PHE A 14 -19.61 21.08 56.01
N PHE A 15 -20.39 21.81 55.20
CA PHE A 15 -20.10 22.98 54.38
C PHE A 15 -18.73 23.22 53.71
N ALA A 16 -18.86 23.59 52.43
CA ALA A 16 -17.87 24.12 51.52
C ALA A 16 -17.16 25.40 52.01
N VAL A 17 -15.88 25.56 51.63
CA VAL A 17 -15.29 26.83 51.19
C VAL A 17 -14.22 26.55 50.14
N ALA A 18 -14.40 27.13 48.96
CA ALA A 18 -13.36 27.33 47.95
C ALA A 18 -12.67 28.69 48.18
N LEU A 19 -11.36 28.78 47.95
CA LEU A 19 -10.61 29.95 47.42
C LEU A 19 -9.11 29.53 47.31
N LEU A 20 -8.52 29.38 46.12
CA LEU A 20 -7.88 30.39 45.24
C LEU A 20 -6.65 31.13 45.83
N ALA A 21 -5.46 30.75 45.34
CA ALA A 21 -4.30 31.61 45.03
C ALA A 21 -3.30 30.72 44.24
N ALA A 22 -3.25 30.73 42.90
CA ALA A 22 -2.60 31.71 42.03
C ALA A 22 -1.10 31.92 42.32
N THR A 23 -0.22 31.32 41.50
CA THR A 23 0.85 31.97 40.69
C THR A 23 1.93 30.96 40.31
N GLY A 24 2.33 30.96 39.03
CA GLY A 24 3.48 30.17 38.55
C GLY A 24 3.38 29.64 37.12
N CYS A 25 2.83 30.44 36.20
CA CYS A 25 2.92 30.18 34.76
C CYS A 25 4.38 30.31 34.30
N SER A 26 5.03 29.21 33.94
CA SER A 26 6.13 29.21 32.97
C SER A 26 5.59 28.70 31.64
N PHE A 27 5.27 29.66 30.77
CA PHE A 27 4.90 29.47 29.38
C PHE A 27 6.05 28.79 28.63
N PHE A 28 5.90 27.50 28.31
CA PHE A 28 6.45 26.98 27.06
C PHE A 28 5.40 27.27 25.98
N LEU A 29 5.60 28.38 25.27
CA LEU A 29 4.95 28.67 24.00
C LEU A 29 5.45 27.65 22.95
N PHE A 30 4.96 26.41 23.03
CA PHE A 30 4.81 25.63 21.81
C PHE A 30 3.65 26.27 21.06
N GLY A 31 3.97 26.96 19.96
CA GLY A 31 2.99 27.39 19.00
C GLY A 31 2.23 26.17 18.49
N CYS A 32 1.09 25.87 19.14
CA CYS A 32 -0.01 25.17 18.49
C CYS A 32 -0.55 26.11 17.42
N GLY A 33 0.17 26.19 16.31
CA GLY A 33 -0.43 26.54 15.03
C GLY A 33 -1.50 25.49 14.78
N ILE A 34 -2.72 25.77 15.23
CA ILE A 34 -3.91 25.12 14.71
C ILE A 34 -3.87 25.44 13.22
N LEU A 35 -3.31 24.53 12.42
CA LEU A 35 -3.57 24.46 11.00
C LEU A 35 -5.09 24.30 10.91
N LYS A 36 -5.79 25.44 10.78
CA LYS A 36 -7.19 25.46 10.37
C LYS A 36 -7.21 24.64 9.09
N LYS A 37 -7.76 23.43 9.18
CA LYS A 37 -8.00 22.60 8.00
C LYS A 37 -8.74 23.49 7.01
N PRO A 38 -8.28 23.60 5.75
CA PRO A 38 -8.96 24.44 4.77
C PRO A 38 -10.44 24.06 4.75
N ASP A 39 -11.31 25.05 4.94
CA ASP A 39 -12.75 24.84 4.82
C ASP A 39 -13.10 24.67 3.34
N LEU A 40 -13.01 23.43 2.87
CA LEU A 40 -13.27 23.06 1.49
C LEU A 40 -14.74 23.26 1.07
N SER A 41 -15.64 23.66 1.96
CA SER A 41 -16.99 24.11 1.55
C SER A 41 -16.94 25.35 0.63
N ARG A 42 -15.85 26.14 0.68
CA ARG A 42 -15.56 27.21 -0.29
C ARG A 42 -15.05 26.72 -1.64
N ALA A 43 -14.59 25.47 -1.77
CA ALA A 43 -14.19 24.87 -3.04
C ALA A 43 -15.38 24.52 -3.96
N ASN A 44 -16.61 24.48 -3.41
CA ASN A 44 -17.86 24.27 -4.16
C ASN A 44 -18.10 25.32 -5.26
N GLY A 45 -17.41 26.47 -5.23
CA GLY A 45 -17.46 27.47 -6.30
C GLY A 45 -16.60 27.15 -7.52
N ILE A 46 -15.59 26.28 -7.39
CA ILE A 46 -14.53 26.11 -8.41
C ILE A 46 -14.92 25.12 -9.51
N ALA A 47 -15.63 24.02 -9.20
CA ALA A 47 -16.19 23.14 -10.24
C ALA A 47 -17.30 23.79 -11.07
N ARG A 48 -17.84 24.94 -10.65
CA ARG A 48 -18.71 25.76 -11.50
C ARG A 48 -17.95 26.46 -12.62
N LEU A 49 -16.61 26.58 -12.51
CA LEU A 49 -15.76 27.28 -13.47
C LEU A 49 -15.16 26.36 -14.55
N ARG A 50 -14.91 25.09 -14.23
CA ARG A 50 -14.35 24.11 -15.18
C ARG A 50 -14.81 22.70 -14.86
N LYS A 51 -15.32 21.99 -15.87
CA LYS A 51 -15.76 20.59 -15.74
C LYS A 51 -14.56 19.63 -15.88
N PRO A 52 -14.60 18.44 -15.26
CA PRO A 52 -13.65 17.38 -15.55
C PRO A 52 -13.55 17.08 -17.05
N GLN A 53 -12.33 17.01 -17.57
CA GLN A 53 -12.08 16.75 -19.00
C GLN A 53 -11.97 15.25 -19.31
N HIS A 54 -11.44 14.48 -18.35
CA HIS A 54 -11.22 13.04 -18.49
C HIS A 54 -11.89 12.29 -17.34
N PRO A 55 -12.48 11.10 -17.58
CA PRO A 55 -12.99 10.29 -16.50
C PRO A 55 -11.86 9.81 -15.58
N LEU A 56 -12.11 9.85 -14.28
CA LEU A 56 -11.17 9.41 -13.26
C LEU A 56 -11.40 7.95 -12.89
N VAL A 57 -10.35 7.15 -12.83
CA VAL A 57 -10.40 5.78 -12.28
C VAL A 57 -9.50 5.70 -11.05
N VAL A 58 -10.09 5.40 -9.90
CA VAL A 58 -9.37 5.20 -8.64
C VAL A 58 -9.01 3.73 -8.47
N ILE A 59 -7.72 3.46 -8.25
CA ILE A 59 -7.15 2.13 -8.07
C ILE A 59 -6.62 2.04 -6.64
N PRO A 60 -7.24 1.22 -5.76
CA PRO A 60 -6.81 1.09 -4.38
C PRO A 60 -5.49 0.31 -4.27
N GLY A 61 -4.91 0.29 -3.07
CA GLY A 61 -3.70 -0.48 -2.77
C GLY A 61 -3.96 -1.85 -2.16
N PHE A 62 -2.90 -2.48 -1.65
CA PHE A 62 -2.97 -3.72 -0.88
C PHE A 62 -4.01 -3.59 0.25
N LEU A 63 -4.88 -4.60 0.41
CA LEU A 63 -6.02 -4.61 1.34
C LEU A 63 -7.16 -3.62 1.02
N GLY A 64 -7.05 -2.82 -0.04
CA GLY A 64 -7.98 -1.74 -0.33
C GLY A 64 -9.29 -2.15 -1.01
N SER A 65 -9.44 -3.41 -1.44
CA SER A 65 -10.70 -3.96 -1.97
C SER A 65 -11.30 -4.99 -1.01
N LYS A 66 -12.63 -4.93 -0.80
CA LYS A 66 -13.41 -5.96 -0.09
C LYS A 66 -13.45 -7.23 -0.94
N LEU A 67 -13.25 -8.38 -0.29
CA LEU A 67 -13.25 -9.69 -0.95
C LEU A 67 -14.38 -10.57 -0.40
N ARG A 68 -15.10 -11.24 -1.29
CA ARG A 68 -16.13 -12.23 -0.94
C ARG A 68 -15.93 -13.52 -1.70
N ASP A 69 -16.47 -14.60 -1.14
CA ASP A 69 -16.66 -15.85 -1.87
C ASP A 69 -17.81 -15.65 -2.88
N PRO A 70 -17.56 -15.78 -4.20
CA PRO A 70 -18.59 -15.56 -5.22
C PRO A 70 -19.69 -16.62 -5.21
N LYS A 71 -19.43 -17.84 -4.67
CA LYS A 71 -20.42 -18.92 -4.62
C LYS A 71 -21.42 -18.71 -3.49
N THR A 72 -20.93 -18.31 -2.32
CA THR A 72 -21.76 -18.15 -1.12
C THR A 72 -22.17 -16.71 -0.84
N GLY A 73 -21.55 -15.73 -1.51
CA GLY A 73 -21.71 -14.30 -1.23
C GLY A 73 -21.07 -13.86 0.10
N LYS A 74 -20.46 -14.78 0.85
CA LYS A 74 -19.88 -14.49 2.16
C LYS A 74 -18.69 -13.57 2.01
N VAL A 75 -18.75 -12.38 2.64
CA VAL A 75 -17.61 -11.47 2.70
C VAL A 75 -16.52 -12.10 3.58
N LEU A 76 -15.30 -12.14 3.07
CA LEU A 76 -14.14 -12.68 3.77
C LEU A 76 -13.12 -11.61 4.12
N TRP A 77 -13.13 -10.45 3.44
CA TRP A 77 -12.31 -9.30 3.79
C TRP A 77 -13.09 -8.00 3.64
N GLY A 78 -12.89 -7.07 4.57
CA GLY A 78 -13.37 -5.71 4.42
C GLY A 78 -14.75 -5.40 5.05
N THR A 79 -15.07 -6.00 6.19
CA THR A 79 -16.17 -5.55 7.08
C THR A 79 -15.69 -5.53 8.53
N MET A 80 -16.23 -4.63 9.36
CA MET A 80 -15.85 -4.54 10.78
C MET A 80 -16.03 -5.87 11.54
N GLY A 81 -17.10 -6.63 11.25
CA GLY A 81 -17.36 -7.92 11.89
C GLY A 81 -16.38 -9.02 11.48
N ASN A 82 -16.03 -9.14 10.20
CA ASN A 82 -15.08 -10.14 9.73
C ASN A 82 -13.63 -9.78 10.07
N ILE A 83 -13.37 -8.52 10.39
CA ILE A 83 -12.07 -8.00 10.80
C ILE A 83 -11.78 -8.33 12.28
N LEU A 84 -12.73 -8.79 13.08
CA LEU A 84 -12.49 -9.15 14.49
C LEU A 84 -12.31 -10.67 14.72
N SER A 85 -12.48 -11.50 13.69
CA SER A 85 -12.41 -12.96 13.79
C SER A 85 -11.11 -13.53 13.23
N HIS A 86 -10.34 -14.25 14.06
CA HIS A 86 -9.04 -14.83 13.69
C HIS A 86 -9.16 -16.08 12.79
N ASP A 87 -10.26 -16.83 12.91
CA ASP A 87 -10.50 -18.10 12.20
C ASP A 87 -10.58 -17.92 10.67
N GLN A 88 -11.09 -16.78 10.19
CA GLN A 88 -11.30 -16.57 8.76
C GLN A 88 -10.04 -16.11 8.01
N SER A 89 -8.98 -15.66 8.70
CA SER A 89 -7.75 -15.18 8.02
C SER A 89 -7.14 -16.23 7.10
N TYR A 90 -7.20 -17.51 7.46
CA TYR A 90 -6.70 -18.60 6.63
C TYR A 90 -7.49 -18.79 5.33
N ARG A 91 -8.77 -18.41 5.29
CA ARG A 91 -9.55 -18.42 4.04
C ARG A 91 -9.06 -17.39 3.02
N LEU A 92 -8.23 -16.43 3.43
CA LEU A 92 -7.58 -15.47 2.52
C LEU A 92 -6.32 -16.04 1.89
N ALA A 93 -5.80 -17.20 2.32
CA ALA A 93 -4.67 -17.81 1.64
C ALA A 93 -5.04 -18.16 0.19
N CYS A 94 -4.10 -18.03 -0.73
CA CYS A 94 -4.21 -18.68 -2.03
C CYS A 94 -3.71 -20.13 -1.88
N PRO A 95 -4.41 -21.12 -2.46
CA PRO A 95 -4.02 -22.52 -2.29
C PRO A 95 -2.67 -22.79 -2.95
N ILE A 96 -1.72 -23.29 -2.15
CA ILE A 96 -0.42 -23.83 -2.63
C ILE A 96 -0.54 -25.33 -2.90
N VAL A 97 -1.31 -26.03 -2.06
CA VAL A 97 -1.74 -27.42 -2.28
C VAL A 97 -3.25 -27.40 -2.52
N PRO A 98 -3.75 -27.87 -3.68
CA PRO A 98 -5.18 -28.00 -3.92
C PRO A 98 -5.84 -28.88 -2.84
N ASP A 99 -6.99 -28.44 -2.33
CA ASP A 99 -7.83 -29.18 -1.37
C ASP A 99 -7.16 -29.60 -0.04
N GLY A 100 -6.02 -28.99 0.31
CA GLY A 100 -5.35 -29.22 1.58
C GLY A 100 -6.08 -28.61 2.79
N PRO A 101 -5.85 -29.10 4.03
CA PRO A 101 -6.45 -28.57 5.25
C PRO A 101 -6.12 -27.11 5.57
N ASP A 102 -5.06 -26.54 4.99
CA ASP A 102 -4.71 -25.12 5.08
C ASP A 102 -4.95 -24.36 3.76
N ALA A 103 -5.63 -24.97 2.79
CA ALA A 103 -6.03 -24.30 1.57
C ALA A 103 -7.05 -23.20 1.89
N GLY A 104 -6.70 -21.96 1.51
CA GLY A 104 -7.65 -20.86 1.49
C GLY A 104 -8.45 -20.83 0.19
N GLU A 105 -9.17 -19.73 -0.03
CA GLU A 105 -10.06 -19.59 -1.17
C GLU A 105 -9.30 -19.10 -2.42
N ALA A 106 -9.28 -19.96 -3.45
CA ALA A 106 -8.60 -19.69 -4.71
C ALA A 106 -9.19 -18.47 -5.44
N ASN A 107 -10.51 -18.40 -5.51
CA ASN A 107 -11.23 -17.47 -6.38
C ASN A 107 -12.13 -16.58 -5.53
N LEU A 108 -11.57 -15.50 -5.00
CA LEU A 108 -12.37 -14.47 -4.34
C LEU A 108 -12.72 -13.37 -5.34
N GLU A 109 -13.90 -12.80 -5.14
CA GLU A 109 -14.38 -11.69 -5.93
C GLU A 109 -14.14 -10.39 -5.16
N ALA A 110 -13.42 -9.46 -5.79
CA ALA A 110 -13.37 -8.08 -5.35
C ALA A 110 -14.64 -7.36 -5.80
N PHE A 111 -15.38 -6.78 -4.85
CA PHE A 111 -16.73 -6.26 -5.15
C PHE A 111 -16.96 -4.81 -4.72
N ALA A 112 -16.10 -4.26 -3.86
CA ALA A 112 -16.20 -2.89 -3.39
C ALA A 112 -14.86 -2.39 -2.86
N ILE A 113 -14.65 -1.09 -2.89
CA ILE A 113 -13.51 -0.50 -2.17
C ILE A 113 -13.76 -0.61 -0.67
N TYR A 114 -12.68 -0.83 0.07
CA TYR A 114 -12.73 -0.77 1.50
C TYR A 114 -12.75 0.70 1.94
N ASP A 115 -13.94 1.16 2.32
CA ASP A 115 -14.31 2.55 2.53
C ASP A 115 -14.00 3.09 3.93
N SER A 116 -13.67 2.22 4.89
CA SER A 116 -13.43 2.63 6.29
C SER A 116 -12.52 1.65 7.04
N LEU A 117 -11.28 2.04 7.34
CA LEU A 117 -10.47 1.39 8.38
C LEU A 117 -10.55 2.32 9.61
N TRP A 118 -10.94 1.82 10.79
CA TRP A 118 -10.92 2.59 12.05
C TRP A 118 -11.88 3.78 12.17
N GLY A 119 -13.02 3.81 11.47
CA GLY A 119 -13.86 5.02 11.43
C GLY A 119 -13.18 6.20 10.71
N VAL A 120 -12.02 5.97 10.12
CA VAL A 120 -11.33 6.87 9.21
C VAL A 120 -11.72 6.47 7.79
N GLU A 121 -12.34 7.41 7.11
CA GLU A 121 -12.79 7.31 5.72
C GLU A 121 -11.60 7.22 4.75
N TYR A 122 -10.97 6.05 4.64
CA TYR A 122 -9.68 5.83 3.97
C TYR A 122 -9.62 6.44 2.56
N TYR A 123 -10.65 6.21 1.74
CA TYR A 123 -10.83 6.86 0.44
C TYR A 123 -12.02 7.82 0.40
N ARG A 124 -12.94 7.71 1.37
CA ARG A 124 -14.26 8.34 1.31
C ARG A 124 -14.21 9.87 1.48
N LYS A 125 -13.20 10.45 2.15
CA LYS A 125 -13.04 11.93 2.19
C LYS A 125 -12.57 12.49 0.86
N SER A 126 -11.51 11.93 0.28
CA SER A 126 -10.96 12.37 -1.01
C SER A 126 -11.99 12.20 -2.11
N LEU A 127 -12.64 11.03 -2.14
CA LEU A 127 -13.74 10.75 -3.07
C LEU A 127 -14.90 11.72 -2.89
N ARG A 128 -15.34 11.98 -1.65
CA ARG A 128 -16.40 12.97 -1.38
C ARG A 128 -16.03 14.38 -1.83
N ILE A 129 -14.78 14.81 -1.67
CA ILE A 129 -14.33 16.13 -2.15
C ILE A 129 -14.32 16.19 -3.67
N LEU A 130 -13.80 15.15 -4.34
CA LEU A 130 -13.86 15.03 -5.79
C LEU A 130 -15.30 15.10 -6.31
N TRP A 131 -16.24 14.44 -5.62
CA TRP A 131 -17.63 14.36 -6.04
C TRP A 131 -18.45 15.61 -5.71
N GLN A 132 -18.31 16.15 -4.50
CA GLN A 132 -19.10 17.29 -4.04
C GLN A 132 -18.56 18.62 -4.56
N ALA A 133 -17.23 18.77 -4.62
CA ALA A 133 -16.58 20.02 -4.99
C ALA A 133 -15.97 19.99 -6.39
N GLY A 134 -15.70 18.81 -6.98
CA GLY A 134 -14.96 18.66 -8.25
C GLY A 134 -15.81 18.33 -9.47
N GLY A 135 -17.12 18.19 -9.32
CA GLY A 135 -18.02 17.89 -10.43
C GLY A 135 -17.89 16.46 -10.97
N TYR A 136 -17.20 15.58 -10.26
CA TYR A 136 -17.14 14.16 -10.59
C TYR A 136 -18.40 13.42 -10.12
N GLN A 137 -19.01 12.63 -11.00
CA GLN A 137 -20.14 11.76 -10.72
C GLN A 137 -19.64 10.32 -10.66
N LEU A 138 -19.73 9.72 -9.47
CA LEU A 138 -19.33 8.34 -9.26
C LEU A 138 -20.31 7.40 -9.95
N GLY A 139 -19.79 6.60 -10.88
CA GLY A 139 -20.48 5.50 -11.52
C GLY A 139 -20.09 4.14 -10.97
N ASP A 140 -20.96 3.16 -11.22
CA ASP A 140 -20.58 1.75 -11.13
C ASP A 140 -19.72 1.40 -12.35
N ILE A 141 -18.47 1.01 -12.14
CA ILE A 141 -17.56 0.63 -13.24
C ILE A 141 -18.09 -0.57 -14.05
N GLN A 142 -18.93 -1.41 -13.44
CA GLN A 142 -19.57 -2.53 -14.11
C GLN A 142 -20.82 -2.13 -14.89
N HIS A 143 -21.52 -1.08 -14.48
CA HIS A 143 -22.75 -0.60 -15.10
C HIS A 143 -22.77 0.95 -15.16
N PRO A 144 -21.84 1.54 -15.92
CA PRO A 144 -21.73 3.00 -16.02
C PRO A 144 -22.98 3.57 -16.69
N ARG A 145 -23.45 4.72 -16.20
CA ARG A 145 -24.59 5.46 -16.73
C ARG A 145 -24.13 6.73 -17.44
N PRO A 146 -24.95 7.28 -18.35
CA PRO A 146 -24.68 8.60 -18.92
C PRO A 146 -24.47 9.65 -17.82
N GLY A 147 -23.37 10.39 -17.89
CA GLY A 147 -22.98 11.40 -16.90
C GLY A 147 -21.99 10.93 -15.84
N ASP A 148 -21.82 9.62 -15.65
CA ASP A 148 -20.78 9.07 -14.77
C ASP A 148 -19.39 9.38 -15.37
N ASN A 149 -18.49 9.94 -14.57
CA ASN A 149 -17.14 10.30 -14.99
C ASN A 149 -16.07 10.05 -13.91
N ALA A 150 -16.44 9.34 -12.85
CA ALA A 150 -15.50 8.80 -11.87
C ALA A 150 -15.85 7.35 -11.55
N PHE A 151 -14.84 6.49 -11.44
CA PHE A 151 -15.02 5.06 -11.23
C PHE A 151 -13.99 4.55 -10.24
N VAL A 152 -14.30 3.41 -9.63
CA VAL A 152 -13.37 2.70 -8.74
C VAL A 152 -13.11 1.33 -9.30
N PHE A 153 -11.84 1.03 -9.57
CA PHE A 153 -11.41 -0.28 -10.06
C PHE A 153 -10.98 -1.15 -8.87
N VAL A 154 -11.85 -2.07 -8.47
CA VAL A 154 -11.57 -3.05 -7.41
C VAL A 154 -10.95 -4.31 -7.99
N TYR A 155 -10.03 -4.92 -7.25
CA TYR A 155 -9.31 -6.13 -7.68
C TYR A 155 -8.90 -6.99 -6.48
N ASP A 156 -8.59 -8.26 -6.73
CA ASP A 156 -8.07 -9.16 -5.69
C ASP A 156 -6.59 -8.86 -5.45
N TRP A 157 -6.33 -8.01 -4.45
CA TRP A 157 -5.00 -7.52 -4.07
C TRP A 157 -4.01 -8.61 -3.64
N ARG A 158 -4.47 -9.87 -3.48
CA ARG A 158 -3.64 -11.03 -3.19
C ARG A 158 -2.95 -11.58 -4.44
N LYS A 159 -3.58 -11.40 -5.60
CA LYS A 159 -3.21 -12.04 -6.87
C LYS A 159 -2.13 -11.26 -7.60
N ASP A 160 -1.67 -11.87 -8.67
CA ASP A 160 -0.73 -11.30 -9.61
C ASP A 160 -1.14 -9.89 -10.08
N ILE A 161 -0.19 -8.96 -10.08
CA ILE A 161 -0.45 -7.59 -10.50
C ILE A 161 -0.71 -7.51 -12.01
N VAL A 162 -0.11 -8.39 -12.82
CA VAL A 162 -0.35 -8.44 -14.28
C VAL A 162 -1.78 -8.89 -14.59
N ASP A 163 -2.28 -9.91 -13.88
CA ASP A 163 -3.70 -10.32 -13.99
C ASP A 163 -4.64 -9.14 -13.67
N SER A 164 -4.26 -8.32 -12.70
CA SER A 164 -5.04 -7.14 -12.32
C SER A 164 -4.97 -6.03 -13.38
N ALA A 165 -3.81 -5.85 -14.04
CA ALA A 165 -3.66 -4.93 -15.17
C ALA A 165 -4.49 -5.36 -16.40
N GLN A 166 -4.58 -6.66 -16.69
CA GLN A 166 -5.45 -7.21 -17.73
C GLN A 166 -6.93 -6.93 -17.45
N ARG A 167 -7.35 -7.09 -16.18
CA ARG A 167 -8.71 -6.74 -15.75
C ARG A 167 -8.99 -5.25 -15.86
N LEU A 168 -8.01 -4.40 -15.54
CA LEU A 168 -8.11 -2.95 -15.76
C LEU A 168 -8.32 -2.64 -17.25
N ALA A 169 -7.53 -3.25 -18.13
CA ALA A 169 -7.69 -3.09 -19.58
C ALA A 169 -9.13 -3.38 -20.03
N GLY A 170 -9.68 -4.53 -19.62
CA GLY A 170 -11.06 -4.90 -19.94
C GLY A 170 -12.10 -3.94 -19.36
N ALA A 171 -11.86 -3.41 -18.16
CA ALA A 171 -12.73 -2.42 -17.54
C ALA A 171 -12.72 -1.08 -18.30
N LEU A 172 -11.55 -0.57 -18.67
CA LEU A 172 -11.45 0.68 -19.45
C LEU A 172 -12.09 0.54 -20.83
N GLU A 173 -11.88 -0.59 -21.52
CA GLU A 173 -12.55 -0.87 -22.80
C GLU A 173 -14.08 -0.94 -22.67
N LYS A 174 -14.59 -1.49 -21.56
CA LYS A 174 -16.02 -1.49 -21.27
C LYS A 174 -16.53 -0.06 -21.03
N LEU A 175 -15.80 0.75 -20.27
CA LEU A 175 -16.15 2.15 -20.04
C LEU A 175 -16.20 2.94 -21.35
N LYS A 176 -15.20 2.80 -22.22
CA LYS A 176 -15.19 3.44 -23.56
C LYS A 176 -16.47 3.15 -24.34
N ARG A 177 -16.83 1.86 -24.44
CA ARG A 177 -18.06 1.43 -25.12
C ARG A 177 -19.32 1.99 -24.47
N SER A 178 -19.41 1.95 -23.14
CA SER A 178 -20.60 2.41 -22.43
C SER A 178 -20.75 3.93 -22.41
N LEU A 179 -19.65 4.68 -22.45
CA LEU A 179 -19.64 6.14 -22.56
C LEU A 179 -19.81 6.62 -24.00
N GLY A 180 -19.70 5.72 -24.98
CA GLY A 180 -19.90 6.03 -26.40
C GLY A 180 -18.73 6.79 -27.04
N ASP A 181 -17.56 6.75 -26.42
CA ASP A 181 -16.35 7.42 -26.89
C ASP A 181 -15.17 6.43 -26.89
N PRO A 182 -14.75 5.92 -28.05
CA PRO A 182 -13.64 4.97 -28.15
C PRO A 182 -12.27 5.62 -27.93
N ASP A 183 -12.17 6.94 -28.10
CA ASP A 183 -10.92 7.71 -28.02
C ASP A 183 -10.73 8.39 -26.66
N ILE A 184 -11.75 8.33 -25.78
CA ILE A 184 -11.66 8.87 -24.43
C ILE A 184 -10.46 8.30 -23.67
N LYS A 185 -9.70 9.21 -23.09
CA LYS A 185 -8.58 8.91 -22.20
C LYS A 185 -9.00 9.04 -20.74
N PHE A 186 -8.38 8.24 -19.88
CA PHE A 186 -8.65 8.20 -18.45
C PHE A 186 -7.52 8.83 -17.64
N ASP A 187 -7.89 9.52 -16.56
CA ASP A 187 -6.97 9.87 -15.48
C ASP A 187 -6.97 8.72 -14.46
N LEU A 188 -5.80 8.25 -14.02
CA LEU A 188 -5.71 7.23 -12.97
C LEU A 188 -5.23 7.84 -11.66
N LEU A 189 -5.95 7.60 -10.56
CA LEU A 189 -5.45 7.83 -9.20
C LEU A 189 -5.17 6.48 -8.55
N ALA A 190 -3.89 6.15 -8.40
CA ALA A 190 -3.46 4.83 -7.99
C ALA A 190 -2.68 4.88 -6.68
N HIS A 191 -3.18 4.18 -5.66
CA HIS A 191 -2.58 4.15 -4.33
C HIS A 191 -1.72 2.91 -4.12
N SER A 192 -0.49 3.09 -3.60
CA SER A 192 0.37 2.01 -3.14
C SER A 192 0.56 0.94 -4.24
N GLN A 193 0.28 -0.33 -3.95
CA GLN A 193 0.28 -1.43 -4.93
C GLN A 193 -0.47 -1.12 -6.23
N GLY A 194 -1.59 -0.40 -6.15
CA GLY A 194 -2.39 -0.01 -7.32
C GLY A 194 -1.60 0.85 -8.30
N GLY A 195 -0.59 1.60 -7.83
CA GLY A 195 0.29 2.37 -8.69
C GLY A 195 1.25 1.50 -9.51
N LEU A 196 1.69 0.34 -8.98
CA LEU A 196 2.47 -0.62 -9.75
C LEU A 196 1.64 -1.24 -10.87
N LEU A 197 0.37 -1.55 -10.58
CA LEU A 197 -0.60 -1.99 -11.58
C LEU A 197 -0.76 -0.92 -12.67
N ALA A 198 -1.02 0.33 -12.29
CA ALA A 198 -1.21 1.43 -13.24
C ALA A 198 0.03 1.65 -14.13
N ARG A 199 1.23 1.56 -13.55
CA ARG A 199 2.50 1.64 -14.30
C ARG A 199 2.70 0.49 -15.26
N TYR A 200 2.45 -0.74 -14.80
CA TYR A 200 2.55 -1.92 -15.67
C TYR A 200 1.57 -1.78 -16.84
N TYR A 201 0.32 -1.43 -16.55
CA TYR A 201 -0.70 -1.18 -17.56
C TYR A 201 -0.26 -0.10 -18.56
N ALA A 202 0.23 1.05 -18.10
CA ALA A 202 0.71 2.10 -19.01
C ALA A 202 1.79 1.60 -19.98
N LYS A 203 2.74 0.79 -19.49
CA LYS A 203 3.85 0.24 -20.29
C LYS A 203 3.43 -0.88 -21.25
N TYR A 204 2.51 -1.76 -20.83
CA TYR A 204 2.28 -3.06 -21.50
C TYR A 204 0.82 -3.36 -21.84
N GLY A 205 -0.13 -2.52 -21.43
CA GLY A 205 -1.55 -2.77 -21.58
C GLY A 205 -1.97 -4.07 -20.90
N SER A 206 -2.60 -4.98 -21.66
CA SER A 206 -3.04 -6.29 -21.19
C SER A 206 -2.03 -7.41 -21.45
N ALA A 207 -0.85 -7.14 -22.00
CA ALA A 207 0.12 -8.18 -22.28
C ALA A 207 0.75 -8.71 -20.99
N ASP A 208 0.83 -10.04 -20.83
CA ASP A 208 1.75 -10.65 -19.86
C ASP A 208 3.12 -10.81 -20.54
N VAL A 209 4.10 -10.02 -20.10
CA VAL A 209 5.47 -10.06 -20.62
C VAL A 209 6.43 -10.82 -19.71
N LEU A 210 5.95 -11.46 -18.63
CA LEU A 210 6.79 -12.08 -17.60
C LEU A 210 7.07 -13.57 -17.83
N GLY A 211 6.58 -14.14 -18.94
CA GLY A 211 6.72 -15.56 -19.28
C GLY A 211 8.12 -15.98 -19.75
N GLY A 212 8.90 -15.06 -20.32
CA GLY A 212 10.26 -15.33 -20.84
C GLY A 212 11.36 -15.21 -19.78
N GLU A 213 12.62 -15.38 -20.19
CA GLU A 213 13.79 -15.15 -19.32
C GLU A 213 13.92 -13.68 -18.90
N SER A 214 13.52 -12.76 -19.78
CA SER A 214 13.47 -11.32 -19.54
C SER A 214 12.15 -10.76 -20.09
N PRO A 215 11.63 -9.68 -19.48
CA PRO A 215 10.41 -9.06 -19.98
C PRO A 215 10.63 -8.41 -21.34
N SER A 216 9.61 -8.50 -22.20
CA SER A 216 9.60 -7.80 -23.48
C SER A 216 9.71 -6.29 -23.30
N ARG A 217 10.16 -5.58 -24.35
CA ARG A 217 10.22 -4.11 -24.34
C ARG A 217 8.82 -3.51 -24.14
N PRO A 218 8.68 -2.42 -23.37
CA PRO A 218 7.44 -1.67 -23.25
C PRO A 218 6.84 -1.29 -24.61
N THR A 219 5.56 -1.59 -24.82
CA THR A 219 4.84 -1.30 -26.07
C THR A 219 4.07 0.03 -26.01
N GLY A 220 3.75 0.50 -24.80
CA GLY A 220 2.92 1.69 -24.59
C GLY A 220 1.44 1.45 -24.91
N ASP A 221 0.98 0.20 -24.99
CA ASP A 221 -0.39 -0.07 -25.40
C ASP A 221 -1.44 0.47 -24.42
N GLY A 222 -1.19 0.35 -23.11
CA GLY A 222 -2.09 0.94 -22.12
C GLY A 222 -2.02 2.46 -22.12
N ALA A 223 -0.85 3.06 -22.40
CA ALA A 223 -0.66 4.51 -22.42
C ALA A 223 -1.60 5.23 -23.41
N LYS A 224 -2.01 4.58 -24.51
CA LYS A 224 -2.98 5.11 -25.48
C LYS A 224 -4.33 5.46 -24.86
N ASN A 225 -4.68 4.77 -23.76
CA ASN A 225 -5.95 4.95 -23.05
C ASN A 225 -5.84 5.94 -21.88
N LEU A 226 -4.66 6.50 -21.62
CA LEU A 226 -4.40 7.29 -20.42
C LEU A 226 -4.03 8.73 -20.78
N ASN A 227 -4.50 9.67 -19.98
CA ASN A 227 -4.05 11.07 -20.04
C ASN A 227 -2.97 11.32 -18.98
N LYS A 228 -3.26 11.00 -17.71
CA LYS A 228 -2.27 11.07 -16.62
C LYS A 228 -2.45 9.96 -15.60
N VAL A 229 -1.36 9.65 -14.89
CA VAL A 229 -1.31 8.70 -13.78
C VAL A 229 -0.77 9.40 -12.54
N ILE A 230 -1.58 9.42 -11.49
CA ILE A 230 -1.26 10.01 -10.20
C ILE A 230 -0.95 8.87 -9.23
N LEU A 231 0.33 8.76 -8.86
CA LEU A 231 0.89 7.76 -7.97
C LEU A 231 0.86 8.29 -6.53
N LEU A 232 0.13 7.63 -5.63
CA LEU A 232 0.02 8.00 -4.22
C LEU A 232 0.71 6.94 -3.37
N GLY A 233 1.87 7.25 -2.80
CA GLY A 233 2.65 6.31 -1.99
C GLY A 233 3.03 5.02 -2.75
N THR A 234 3.17 5.07 -4.08
CA THR A 234 3.47 3.89 -4.89
C THR A 234 4.93 3.45 -4.67
N PRO A 235 5.20 2.18 -4.33
CA PRO A 235 6.57 1.67 -4.20
C PRO A 235 7.21 1.40 -5.56
N ASN A 236 7.63 2.46 -6.28
CA ASN A 236 8.12 2.31 -7.66
C ASN A 236 9.39 1.46 -7.79
N GLN A 237 10.19 1.37 -6.71
CA GLN A 237 11.34 0.48 -6.55
C GLN A 237 11.09 -0.59 -5.47
N GLY A 238 9.83 -0.99 -5.28
CA GLY A 238 9.44 -1.94 -4.24
C GLY A 238 9.52 -1.37 -2.82
N THR A 239 9.21 -2.23 -1.83
CA THR A 239 9.25 -1.90 -0.40
C THR A 239 9.69 -3.09 0.43
N LEU A 240 10.58 -2.87 1.39
CA LEU A 240 11.00 -3.91 2.33
C LEU A 240 9.90 -4.24 3.36
N GLU A 241 8.86 -3.41 3.49
CA GLU A 241 7.68 -3.74 4.28
C GLU A 241 6.96 -4.98 3.70
N ALA A 242 7.03 -5.23 2.39
CA ALA A 242 6.50 -6.45 1.79
C ALA A 242 7.22 -7.72 2.30
N LEU A 243 8.56 -7.69 2.38
CA LEU A 243 9.34 -8.78 2.98
C LEU A 243 8.99 -8.96 4.45
N LYS A 244 8.84 -7.87 5.21
CA LYS A 244 8.44 -7.94 6.61
C LYS A 244 7.04 -8.52 6.76
N ILE A 245 6.07 -8.20 5.90
CA ILE A 245 4.73 -8.80 5.89
C ILE A 245 4.80 -10.30 5.55
N LEU A 246 5.65 -10.70 4.61
CA LEU A 246 5.88 -12.12 4.31
C LEU A 246 6.55 -12.84 5.50
N HIS A 247 7.43 -12.17 6.24
CA HIS A 247 8.15 -12.75 7.37
C HIS A 247 7.31 -12.81 8.66
N GLN A 248 6.58 -11.73 8.97
CA GLN A 248 5.92 -11.53 10.26
C GLN A 248 4.39 -11.62 10.17
N GLY A 249 3.84 -11.66 8.96
CA GLY A 249 2.41 -11.52 8.75
C GLY A 249 1.95 -10.07 8.94
N VAL A 250 0.65 -9.85 8.83
CA VAL A 250 0.01 -8.58 9.14
C VAL A 250 -0.42 -8.62 10.61
N LYS A 251 0.34 -7.98 11.51
CA LYS A 251 0.09 -8.02 12.97
C LYS A 251 -0.80 -6.90 13.51
N LYS A 252 -0.82 -5.74 12.85
CA LYS A 252 -1.43 -4.49 13.36
C LYS A 252 -2.84 -4.20 12.83
N VAL A 253 -3.45 -5.16 12.12
CA VAL A 253 -4.85 -5.07 11.74
C VAL A 253 -5.66 -5.89 12.74
N PHE A 254 -6.83 -5.40 13.15
CA PHE A 254 -7.79 -6.12 14.00
C PHE A 254 -8.02 -7.59 13.58
N ARG A 255 -7.74 -7.92 12.30
CA ARG A 255 -7.58 -9.28 11.77
C ARG A 255 -6.13 -9.54 11.40
N PRO A 256 -5.36 -10.24 12.25
CA PRO A 256 -4.02 -10.60 11.89
C PRO A 256 -4.03 -11.67 10.79
N MET A 257 -3.14 -11.52 9.81
CA MET A 257 -2.85 -12.58 8.82
C MET A 257 -1.48 -13.16 9.16
N PRO A 258 -1.38 -14.45 9.51
CA PRO A 258 -0.10 -15.07 9.84
C PRO A 258 0.78 -15.20 8.58
N PRO A 259 2.10 -15.37 8.74
CA PRO A 259 3.03 -15.60 7.62
C PRO A 259 2.57 -16.70 6.65
N ALA A 260 1.99 -17.79 7.16
CA ALA A 260 1.47 -18.88 6.31
C ALA A 260 0.39 -18.41 5.32
N VAL A 261 -0.37 -17.36 5.63
CA VAL A 261 -1.38 -16.78 4.75
C VAL A 261 -0.75 -15.79 3.77
N THR A 262 0.05 -14.85 4.27
CA THR A 262 0.68 -13.83 3.42
C THR A 262 1.68 -14.42 2.44
N PHE A 263 2.39 -15.49 2.85
CA PHE A 263 3.29 -16.27 2.00
C PHE A 263 2.64 -16.72 0.70
N THR A 264 1.32 -16.94 0.69
CA THR A 264 0.63 -17.45 -0.49
C THR A 264 0.23 -16.37 -1.52
N MET A 265 0.51 -15.09 -1.28
CA MET A 265 0.02 -13.97 -2.10
C MET A 265 1.10 -13.49 -3.10
N PRO A 266 1.00 -13.79 -4.42
CA PRO A 266 1.99 -13.35 -5.41
C PRO A 266 2.29 -11.85 -5.38
N ALA A 267 1.26 -11.03 -5.19
CA ALA A 267 1.36 -9.57 -5.08
C ALA A 267 2.44 -9.07 -4.10
N LEU A 268 2.63 -9.74 -2.97
CA LEU A 268 3.63 -9.33 -1.98
C LEU A 268 5.05 -9.54 -2.48
N TYR A 269 5.29 -10.59 -3.28
CA TYR A 269 6.58 -10.83 -3.91
C TYR A 269 6.86 -9.78 -4.99
N GLU A 270 5.86 -9.42 -5.79
CA GLU A 270 5.97 -8.39 -6.83
C GLU A 270 6.25 -6.99 -6.28
N MET A 271 5.98 -6.75 -4.99
CA MET A 271 6.32 -5.50 -4.29
C MET A 271 7.70 -5.52 -3.61
N LEU A 272 8.45 -6.62 -3.68
CA LEU A 272 9.80 -6.68 -3.14
C LEU A 272 10.74 -5.70 -3.86
N PRO A 273 11.74 -5.13 -3.17
CA PRO A 273 12.76 -4.30 -3.81
C PRO A 273 13.53 -5.09 -4.89
N PRO A 274 13.96 -4.44 -5.98
CA PRO A 274 14.63 -5.11 -7.09
C PRO A 274 15.99 -5.70 -6.70
N SER A 275 16.46 -6.68 -7.47
CA SER A 275 17.79 -7.27 -7.31
C SER A 275 18.88 -6.19 -7.36
N GLY A 276 19.92 -6.35 -6.54
CA GLY A 276 21.03 -5.39 -6.45
C GLY A 276 20.83 -4.28 -5.43
N THR A 277 19.67 -4.20 -4.77
CA THR A 277 19.45 -3.29 -3.63
C THR A 277 19.99 -3.86 -2.32
N THR A 278 20.39 -2.98 -1.39
CA THR A 278 20.93 -3.36 -0.07
C THR A 278 19.80 -3.69 0.92
N ASN A 279 19.17 -4.83 0.72
CA ASN A 279 18.05 -5.30 1.54
C ASN A 279 18.44 -5.74 2.96
N PHE A 280 19.70 -6.12 3.17
CA PHE A 280 20.20 -6.65 4.43
C PHE A 280 21.54 -6.03 4.83
N ALA A 281 21.67 -5.66 6.09
CA ALA A 281 22.89 -5.08 6.64
C ALA A 281 23.13 -5.47 8.10
N ASN A 282 24.37 -5.42 8.58
CA ASN A 282 24.65 -5.64 9.99
C ASN A 282 24.42 -4.35 10.83
N LEU A 283 24.66 -4.41 12.14
CA LEU A 283 24.52 -3.25 13.06
C LEU A 283 25.49 -2.08 12.80
N ASP A 284 26.51 -2.29 11.96
CA ASP A 284 27.45 -1.26 11.54
C ASP A 284 27.04 -0.64 10.19
N GLY A 285 25.91 -1.08 9.61
CA GLY A 285 25.47 -0.64 8.28
C GLY A 285 26.29 -1.23 7.13
N LYS A 286 27.00 -2.35 7.36
CA LYS A 286 27.68 -3.08 6.29
C LYS A 286 26.71 -4.04 5.60
N PRO A 287 26.62 -4.04 4.26
CA PRO A 287 25.78 -4.98 3.53
C PRO A 287 26.09 -6.43 3.90
N VAL A 288 25.03 -7.25 4.03
CA VAL A 288 25.12 -8.70 4.19
C VAL A 288 24.59 -9.34 2.91
N PRO A 289 25.38 -10.18 2.22
CA PRO A 289 25.03 -10.70 0.90
C PRO A 289 24.00 -11.83 1.02
N ILE A 290 22.74 -11.47 1.21
CA ILE A 290 21.58 -12.37 1.15
C ILE A 290 20.80 -12.00 -0.09
N ASP A 291 20.67 -12.94 -1.02
CA ASP A 291 19.87 -12.72 -2.22
C ASP A 291 18.38 -12.93 -1.91
N LEU A 292 17.60 -11.87 -2.10
CA LEU A 292 16.17 -11.87 -1.87
C LEU A 292 15.40 -12.72 -2.90
N TYR A 293 15.96 -12.91 -4.10
CA TYR A 293 15.33 -13.64 -5.19
C TYR A 293 15.81 -15.09 -5.31
N ASP A 294 16.70 -15.53 -4.42
CA ASP A 294 17.11 -16.92 -4.27
C ASP A 294 16.23 -17.65 -3.22
N PRO A 295 15.44 -18.67 -3.61
CA PRO A 295 14.63 -19.46 -2.68
C PRO A 295 15.45 -20.15 -1.57
N ASP A 296 16.69 -20.54 -1.86
CA ASP A 296 17.53 -21.23 -0.87
C ASP A 296 18.03 -20.28 0.22
N SER A 297 18.22 -19.01 -0.12
CA SER A 297 18.46 -17.94 0.84
C SER A 297 17.30 -17.77 1.83
N TRP A 298 16.05 -17.88 1.39
CA TRP A 298 14.91 -17.82 2.31
C TRP A 298 14.88 -18.96 3.32
N VAL A 299 15.27 -20.15 2.89
CA VAL A 299 15.32 -21.34 3.74
C VAL A 299 16.49 -21.23 4.72
N ARG A 300 17.68 -20.89 4.23
CA ARG A 300 18.90 -20.78 5.02
C ARG A 300 18.79 -19.69 6.08
N GLU A 301 18.23 -18.54 5.72
CA GLU A 301 18.04 -17.39 6.62
C GLU A 301 16.72 -17.46 7.40
N LYS A 302 15.99 -18.58 7.30
CA LYS A 302 14.72 -18.84 8.03
C LYS A 302 13.66 -17.75 7.85
N LEU A 303 13.56 -17.19 6.64
CA LEU A 303 12.58 -16.18 6.28
C LEU A 303 11.16 -16.77 6.20
N SER A 304 10.14 -15.92 6.37
CA SER A 304 8.72 -16.33 6.30
C SER A 304 8.39 -17.64 7.03
N ILE A 305 7.70 -18.55 6.34
CA ILE A 305 7.25 -19.83 6.85
C ILE A 305 8.39 -20.77 7.24
N PHE A 306 9.64 -20.50 6.85
CA PHE A 306 10.79 -21.39 7.10
C PHE A 306 11.43 -21.21 8.48
N SER A 307 10.95 -20.25 9.28
CA SER A 307 11.35 -20.16 10.69
C SER A 307 10.78 -21.31 11.51
N ASP A 308 11.53 -21.76 12.51
CA ASP A 308 11.15 -22.87 13.39
C ASP A 308 9.78 -22.61 14.05
N GLU A 309 9.54 -21.37 14.48
CA GLU A 309 8.26 -20.93 15.06
C GLU A 309 7.08 -21.11 14.09
N GLN A 310 7.28 -20.73 12.81
CA GLN A 310 6.22 -20.84 11.81
C GLN A 310 6.00 -22.28 11.34
N GLN A 311 7.06 -23.07 11.21
CA GLN A 311 6.96 -24.50 10.90
C GLN A 311 6.17 -25.25 11.98
N GLU A 312 6.45 -24.97 13.26
CA GLU A 312 5.69 -25.54 14.39
C GLU A 312 4.23 -25.08 14.38
N ALA A 313 3.96 -23.81 14.09
CA ALA A 313 2.59 -23.30 13.98
C ALA A 313 1.79 -23.97 12.85
N ILE A 314 2.42 -24.14 11.68
CA ILE A 314 1.86 -24.85 10.53
C ILE A 314 1.58 -26.30 10.89
N TYR A 315 2.55 -26.98 11.53
CA TYR A 315 2.41 -28.36 11.98
C TYR A 315 1.16 -28.55 12.85
N ARG A 316 1.01 -27.72 13.89
CA ARG A 316 -0.14 -27.76 14.79
C ARG A 316 -1.46 -27.50 14.07
N GLN A 317 -1.47 -26.58 13.11
CA GLN A 317 -2.68 -26.28 12.35
C GLN A 317 -3.09 -27.46 11.46
N VAL A 318 -2.14 -28.04 10.74
CA VAL A 318 -2.36 -29.20 9.86
C VAL A 318 -2.83 -30.41 10.68
N GLN A 319 -2.26 -30.65 11.85
CA GLN A 319 -2.71 -31.72 12.75
C GLN A 319 -4.14 -31.51 13.25
N LYS A 320 -4.53 -30.28 13.62
CA LYS A 320 -5.92 -29.96 13.98
C LYS A 320 -6.89 -30.24 12.82
N GLY A 321 -6.44 -30.10 11.59
CA GLY A 321 -7.20 -30.45 10.38
C GLY A 321 -7.23 -31.95 10.05
N GLY A 322 -6.60 -32.81 10.86
CA GLY A 322 -6.61 -34.27 10.67
C GLY A 322 -5.69 -34.78 9.55
N ALA A 323 -4.71 -33.99 9.10
CA ALA A 323 -3.84 -34.39 7.99
C ALA A 323 -2.79 -35.44 8.38
N SER A 324 -2.39 -36.27 7.41
CA SER A 324 -1.32 -37.25 7.56
C SER A 324 0.07 -36.58 7.64
N PRO A 325 1.08 -37.26 8.22
CA PRO A 325 2.47 -36.80 8.15
C PRO A 325 2.98 -36.56 6.71
N SER A 326 2.55 -37.38 5.74
CA SER A 326 2.88 -37.21 4.31
C SER A 326 2.35 -35.92 3.69
N TYR A 327 1.30 -35.33 4.26
CA TYR A 327 0.80 -34.02 3.82
C TYR A 327 1.81 -32.90 4.07
N LEU A 328 2.47 -32.91 5.24
CA LEU A 328 3.44 -31.87 5.59
C LEU A 328 4.65 -31.85 4.66
N GLU A 329 5.13 -33.03 4.28
CA GLU A 329 6.20 -33.17 3.30
C GLU A 329 5.78 -32.60 1.94
N THR A 330 4.59 -33.00 1.46
CA THR A 330 4.01 -32.48 0.21
C THR A 330 3.87 -30.96 0.25
N ARG A 331 3.33 -30.43 1.35
CA ARG A 331 3.14 -28.99 1.57
C ARG A 331 4.47 -28.25 1.57
N ASN A 332 5.51 -28.78 2.22
CA ASN A 332 6.84 -28.17 2.25
C ASN A 332 7.47 -28.13 0.86
N THR A 333 7.37 -29.22 0.10
CA THR A 333 7.82 -29.27 -1.30
C THR A 333 7.07 -28.25 -2.15
N LYS A 334 5.73 -28.22 -2.08
CA LYS A 334 4.91 -27.25 -2.83
C LYS A 334 5.14 -25.80 -2.42
N SER A 335 5.47 -25.54 -1.15
CA SER A 335 5.82 -24.21 -0.67
C SER A 335 7.13 -23.71 -1.28
N ARG A 336 8.14 -24.58 -1.40
CA ARG A 336 9.41 -24.24 -2.07
C ARG A 336 9.22 -24.01 -3.57
N GLU A 337 8.46 -24.88 -4.23
CA GLU A 337 8.11 -24.70 -5.65
C GLU A 337 7.35 -23.39 -5.89
N PHE A 338 6.38 -23.07 -5.03
CA PHE A 338 5.64 -21.82 -5.09
C PHE A 338 6.57 -20.62 -4.91
N LEU A 339 7.44 -20.64 -3.90
CA LEU A 339 8.39 -19.56 -3.62
C LEU A 339 9.29 -19.29 -4.84
N ALA A 340 9.86 -20.35 -5.43
CA ALA A 340 10.72 -20.22 -6.60
C ALA A 340 10.00 -19.56 -7.77
N ARG A 341 8.74 -19.97 -8.06
CA ARG A 341 7.93 -19.35 -9.11
C ARG A 341 7.57 -17.90 -8.80
N ALA A 342 7.18 -17.61 -7.55
CA ALA A 342 6.77 -16.27 -7.13
C ALA A 342 7.95 -15.29 -7.17
N LEU A 343 9.13 -15.68 -6.69
CA LEU A 343 10.34 -14.86 -6.75
C LEU A 343 10.81 -14.63 -8.18
N ALA A 344 10.86 -15.67 -9.01
CA ALA A 344 11.24 -15.52 -10.42
C ALA A 344 10.30 -14.57 -11.18
N ARG A 345 8.98 -14.69 -10.94
CA ARG A 345 8.00 -13.80 -11.55
C ARG A 345 8.11 -12.37 -11.01
N ALA A 346 8.29 -12.20 -9.71
CA ALA A 346 8.50 -10.89 -9.09
C ALA A 346 9.77 -10.19 -9.61
N GLN A 347 10.86 -10.92 -9.82
CA GLN A 347 12.10 -10.38 -10.38
C GLN A 347 11.86 -9.83 -11.79
N ARG A 348 11.14 -10.59 -12.63
CA ARG A 348 10.76 -10.16 -13.98
C ARG A 348 9.79 -8.99 -13.95
N PHE A 349 8.86 -8.96 -13.00
CA PHE A 349 7.94 -7.83 -12.81
C PHE A 349 8.71 -6.54 -12.49
N GLN A 350 9.67 -6.60 -11.57
CA GLN A 350 10.53 -5.46 -11.25
C GLN A 350 11.38 -5.03 -12.45
N ALA A 351 11.95 -5.99 -13.20
CA ALA A 351 12.67 -5.69 -14.43
C ALA A 351 11.77 -5.02 -15.50
N ALA A 352 10.52 -5.46 -15.62
CA ALA A 352 9.55 -4.89 -16.56
C ALA A 352 9.18 -3.45 -16.18
N LEU A 353 9.01 -3.18 -14.88
CA LEU A 353 8.76 -1.83 -14.40
C LEU A 353 9.99 -0.91 -14.49
N ALA A 354 11.20 -1.48 -14.37
CA ALA A 354 12.47 -0.76 -14.49
C ALA A 354 12.86 -0.43 -15.93
N ALA A 355 12.29 -1.13 -16.93
CA ALA A 355 12.51 -0.79 -18.33
C ALA A 355 12.08 0.66 -18.62
N PRO A 356 12.88 1.47 -19.35
CA PRO A 356 12.51 2.83 -19.72
C PRO A 356 11.14 2.91 -20.42
N ALA A 357 10.45 4.05 -20.30
CA ALA A 357 9.20 4.25 -21.02
C ALA A 357 9.42 4.14 -22.56
N PRO A 358 8.43 3.66 -23.34
CA PRO A 358 8.48 3.73 -24.79
C PRO A 358 8.72 5.17 -25.27
N LEU A 359 9.51 5.32 -26.33
CA LEU A 359 9.71 6.61 -26.99
C LEU A 359 8.35 7.18 -27.44
N GLY A 360 8.13 8.47 -27.18
CA GLY A 360 6.89 9.15 -27.55
C GLY A 360 5.68 8.82 -26.66
N GLN A 361 5.87 8.16 -25.50
CA GLN A 361 4.79 7.99 -24.53
C GLN A 361 4.37 9.35 -23.95
N GLU A 362 3.14 9.78 -24.20
CA GLU A 362 2.62 11.10 -23.81
C GLU A 362 1.91 11.13 -22.44
N VAL A 363 1.92 10.03 -21.68
CA VAL A 363 1.22 9.95 -20.38
C VAL A 363 1.99 10.74 -19.32
N ALA A 364 1.32 11.69 -18.68
CA ALA A 364 1.90 12.44 -17.57
C ALA A 364 1.86 11.62 -16.26
N PHE A 365 2.97 11.57 -15.53
CA PHE A 365 3.06 10.93 -14.22
C PHE A 365 3.26 11.97 -13.11
N TYR A 366 2.47 11.85 -12.05
CA TYR A 366 2.59 12.68 -10.86
C TYR A 366 2.78 11.80 -9.64
N ALA A 367 3.60 12.20 -8.67
CA ALA A 367 3.79 11.48 -7.42
C ALA A 367 3.33 12.29 -6.22
N PHE A 368 2.69 11.62 -5.27
CA PHE A 368 2.34 12.13 -3.95
C PHE A 368 2.86 11.18 -2.89
N GLY A 369 3.62 11.71 -1.92
CA GLY A 369 4.23 10.90 -0.88
C GLY A 369 4.46 11.65 0.42
N SER A 370 5.22 11.01 1.30
CA SER A 370 5.70 11.56 2.56
C SER A 370 7.16 11.18 2.73
N ASP A 371 7.91 12.01 3.44
CA ASP A 371 9.32 11.85 3.74
C ASP A 371 9.62 11.96 5.25
N CYS A 372 8.58 12.17 6.06
CA CYS A 372 8.72 12.50 7.49
C CYS A 372 8.52 11.31 8.44
N ILE A 373 8.11 10.15 7.93
CA ILE A 373 7.86 8.95 8.74
C ILE A 373 9.04 7.97 8.55
N PRO A 374 9.68 7.50 9.65
CA PRO A 374 10.72 6.48 9.55
C PRO A 374 10.20 5.24 8.82
N THR A 375 10.84 4.92 7.70
CA THR A 375 10.38 3.90 6.77
C THR A 375 11.46 2.86 6.53
N LEU A 376 11.06 1.59 6.53
CA LEU A 376 11.98 0.47 6.47
C LEU A 376 12.77 0.48 5.15
N LYS A 377 14.08 0.72 5.26
CA LYS A 377 15.06 0.79 4.17
C LYS A 377 15.84 -0.51 4.01
N THR A 378 16.28 -1.09 5.13
CA THR A 378 17.07 -2.33 5.15
C THR A 378 16.65 -3.16 6.36
N ALA A 379 16.93 -4.46 6.34
CA ALA A 379 16.74 -5.35 7.47
C ALA A 379 18.08 -5.60 8.17
N VAL A 380 18.09 -5.56 9.49
CA VAL A 380 19.31 -5.73 10.28
C VAL A 380 19.55 -7.21 10.58
N VAL A 381 20.73 -7.69 10.22
CA VAL A 381 21.20 -9.05 10.44
C VAL A 381 22.13 -9.07 11.65
N MET A 382 21.86 -9.95 12.61
CA MET A 382 22.67 -10.13 13.82
C MET A 382 22.92 -11.61 14.09
N GLU A 383 24.12 -11.93 14.57
CA GLU A 383 24.45 -13.26 15.08
C GLU A 383 24.00 -13.37 16.54
N GLU A 384 23.23 -14.41 16.89
CA GLU A 384 22.72 -14.64 18.24
C GLU A 384 22.96 -16.09 18.71
N LYS A 385 22.77 -16.35 20.01
CA LYS A 385 22.74 -17.71 20.56
C LYS A 385 21.53 -18.46 19.98
N GLY A 386 21.73 -19.17 18.89
CA GLY A 386 20.67 -19.81 18.09
C GLY A 386 20.83 -19.61 16.57
N GLY A 387 21.83 -18.83 16.17
CA GLY A 387 22.15 -18.52 14.78
C GLY A 387 21.82 -17.08 14.42
N ARG A 388 21.95 -16.79 13.13
CA ARG A 388 21.67 -15.48 12.56
C ARG A 388 20.18 -15.16 12.64
N ARG A 389 19.86 -13.91 12.97
CA ARG A 389 18.49 -13.38 13.05
C ARG A 389 18.35 -12.08 12.28
N ILE A 390 17.20 -11.92 11.63
CA ILE A 390 16.85 -10.75 10.82
C ILE A 390 15.82 -9.90 11.56
N TYR A 391 16.10 -8.61 11.65
CA TYR A 391 15.31 -7.61 12.36
C TYR A 391 14.74 -6.59 11.38
N PHE A 392 13.45 -6.28 11.53
CA PHE A 392 12.72 -5.24 10.78
C PHE A 392 12.29 -4.07 11.67
N GLU A 393 12.54 -4.18 12.97
CA GLU A 393 12.30 -3.15 13.98
C GLU A 393 13.22 -3.43 15.17
N PRO A 394 13.52 -2.41 16.01
CA PRO A 394 14.36 -2.59 17.20
C PRO A 394 13.83 -3.61 18.22
N GLY A 395 12.53 -3.93 18.18
CA GLY A 395 11.93 -5.03 18.94
C GLY A 395 12.26 -5.01 20.44
N ARG A 396 12.98 -6.03 20.92
CA ARG A 396 13.38 -6.19 22.33
C ARG A 396 14.45 -5.21 22.80
N TYR A 397 15.18 -4.57 21.88
CA TYR A 397 16.27 -3.65 22.20
C TYR A 397 15.80 -2.22 22.46
N ARG A 398 14.48 -1.94 22.42
CA ARG A 398 13.84 -0.60 22.50
C ARG A 398 14.29 0.32 23.65
N ARG A 399 15.09 -0.14 24.61
CA ARG A 399 15.57 0.62 25.77
C ARG A 399 17.11 0.62 25.91
N ASP A 400 17.83 0.36 24.82
CA ASP A 400 19.30 0.26 24.81
C ASP A 400 19.90 1.00 23.60
N GLN A 401 21.16 1.40 23.67
CA GLN A 401 21.94 2.02 22.59
C GLN A 401 21.94 1.17 21.30
N VAL A 402 21.75 -0.14 21.43
CA VAL A 402 21.56 -1.06 20.30
C VAL A 402 20.32 -0.68 19.47
N ALA A 403 19.23 -0.23 20.08
CA ALA A 403 18.05 0.21 19.32
C ALA A 403 18.32 1.47 18.50
N ASP A 404 19.05 2.45 19.04
CA ASP A 404 19.37 3.68 18.31
C ASP A 404 20.28 3.38 17.12
N ARG A 405 21.29 2.52 17.32
CA ARG A 405 22.15 2.04 16.23
C ARG A 405 21.36 1.28 15.17
N MET A 406 20.50 0.36 15.60
CA MET A 406 19.67 -0.43 14.69
C MET A 406 18.70 0.46 13.91
N ALA A 407 18.05 1.43 14.56
CA ALA A 407 17.10 2.34 13.91
C ALA A 407 17.75 3.17 12.80
N LYS A 408 19.00 3.64 12.99
CA LYS A 408 19.77 4.36 11.96
C LYS A 408 20.06 3.52 10.72
N VAL A 409 20.22 2.21 10.90
CA VAL A 409 20.44 1.27 9.79
C VAL A 409 19.09 0.95 9.13
N LEU A 410 18.09 0.57 9.94
CA LEU A 410 16.78 0.10 9.48
C LEU A 410 16.01 1.14 8.66
N PHE A 411 16.05 2.42 9.04
CA PHE A 411 15.07 3.39 8.56
C PHE A 411 15.67 4.49 7.68
N GLY A 412 14.87 4.93 6.70
CA GLY A 412 15.08 6.13 5.90
C GLY A 412 13.81 7.00 5.85
N PRO A 413 13.85 8.14 5.15
CA PRO A 413 12.68 9.00 4.95
C PRO A 413 11.62 8.31 4.08
N GLY A 414 10.36 8.47 4.44
CA GLY A 414 9.23 7.91 3.69
C GLY A 414 7.89 8.14 4.40
N ASP A 415 6.90 7.31 4.07
CA ASP A 415 5.54 7.38 4.61
C ASP A 415 5.23 6.30 5.69
N GLY A 416 6.25 5.55 6.12
CA GLY A 416 6.16 4.43 7.06
C GLY A 416 5.99 3.07 6.37
N THR A 417 5.73 3.04 5.06
CA THR A 417 5.65 1.82 4.23
C THR A 417 6.58 1.91 3.02
N VAL A 418 6.58 3.05 2.33
CA VAL A 418 7.31 3.29 1.09
C VAL A 418 8.32 4.41 1.30
N LEU A 419 9.58 4.11 0.97
CA LEU A 419 10.67 5.09 1.03
C LEU A 419 10.41 6.19 0.01
N MET A 420 10.84 7.41 0.34
CA MET A 420 10.81 8.54 -0.59
C MET A 420 11.53 8.22 -1.90
N GLU A 421 12.73 7.63 -1.83
CA GLU A 421 13.51 7.24 -3.01
C GLU A 421 12.80 6.18 -3.86
N SER A 422 12.08 5.25 -3.23
CA SER A 422 11.28 4.24 -3.94
C SER A 422 10.10 4.87 -4.65
N LEU A 423 9.39 5.82 -4.04
CA LEU A 423 8.32 6.56 -4.72
C LEU A 423 8.84 7.37 -5.91
N LEU A 424 9.98 8.04 -5.75
CA LEU A 424 10.54 8.91 -6.77
C LEU A 424 11.29 8.18 -7.88
N ASP A 425 11.38 6.85 -7.80
CA ASP A 425 12.20 6.04 -8.71
C ASP A 425 13.67 6.53 -8.76
N LEU A 426 14.18 6.97 -7.60
CA LEU A 426 15.58 7.33 -7.48
C LEU A 426 16.42 6.07 -7.33
N PRO A 427 17.69 6.10 -7.76
CA PRO A 427 18.60 5.00 -7.45
C PRO A 427 18.88 4.96 -5.94
N GLU A 428 19.15 3.76 -5.42
CA GLU A 428 19.33 3.52 -3.99
C GLU A 428 20.45 4.38 -3.41
N ILE A 429 20.18 5.07 -2.30
CA ILE A 429 21.17 5.84 -1.55
C ILE A 429 21.58 5.03 -0.31
N TYR A 430 22.50 4.08 -0.50
CA TYR A 430 23.10 3.30 0.58
C TYR A 430 24.58 3.66 0.79
N GLY A 431 25.00 3.85 2.05
CA GLY A 431 26.41 4.10 2.39
C GLY A 431 26.97 5.45 1.92
N GLY A 432 26.15 6.35 1.37
CA GLY A 432 26.55 7.70 0.95
C GLY A 432 27.28 7.80 -0.39
N ALA A 433 27.42 6.70 -1.13
CA ALA A 433 27.96 6.71 -2.49
C ALA A 433 26.87 7.06 -3.50
N ALA A 434 27.20 7.92 -4.48
CA ALA A 434 26.30 8.18 -5.59
C ALA A 434 26.23 6.93 -6.49
N PRO A 435 25.05 6.35 -6.71
CA PRO A 435 24.89 5.20 -7.59
C PRO A 435 25.16 5.59 -9.06
N PRO A 436 25.53 4.64 -9.92
CA PRO A 436 25.69 4.91 -11.35
C PRO A 436 24.40 5.48 -11.95
N SER A 437 24.54 6.44 -12.86
CA SER A 437 23.39 7.04 -13.55
C SER A 437 22.60 5.96 -14.29
N ARG A 438 21.32 5.81 -13.94
CA ARG A 438 20.34 5.02 -14.69
C ARG A 438 19.27 5.93 -15.25
N GLU A 439 18.74 5.59 -16.42
CA GLU A 439 17.54 6.23 -16.93
C GLU A 439 16.38 5.94 -15.98
N ALA A 440 15.58 6.98 -15.66
CA ALA A 440 14.42 6.82 -14.80
C ALA A 440 13.39 5.94 -15.51
N ALA A 441 12.89 4.92 -14.82
CA ALA A 441 11.87 4.03 -15.32
C ALA A 441 10.48 4.70 -15.30
N VAL A 442 10.33 5.76 -14.49
CA VAL A 442 9.21 6.71 -14.48
C VAL A 442 9.72 8.14 -14.57
N ASN A 443 9.36 8.82 -15.66
CA ASN A 443 9.59 10.27 -15.77
C ASN A 443 8.42 11.01 -15.10
N LEU A 444 8.63 11.43 -13.86
CA LEU A 444 7.65 12.21 -13.11
C LEU A 444 7.61 13.67 -13.62
N ASN A 445 6.44 14.16 -13.99
CA ASN A 445 6.20 15.56 -14.30
C ASN A 445 6.30 16.45 -13.05
N SER A 446 5.87 15.93 -11.90
CA SER A 446 6.01 16.60 -10.61
C SER A 446 5.85 15.60 -9.46
N ALA A 447 6.40 15.94 -8.30
CA ALA A 447 6.22 15.20 -7.06
C ALA A 447 5.87 16.16 -5.92
N PHE A 448 4.93 15.74 -5.08
CA PHE A 448 4.42 16.52 -3.95
C PHE A 448 4.56 15.72 -2.67
N PHE A 449 5.11 16.35 -1.62
CA PHE A 449 5.31 15.71 -0.33
C PHE A 449 4.48 16.39 0.75
N VAL A 450 3.83 15.56 1.55
CA VAL A 450 3.07 15.94 2.75
C VAL A 450 3.55 15.08 3.90
N CYS A 451 3.53 15.59 5.12
CA CYS A 451 3.92 14.80 6.28
C CYS A 451 2.73 13.98 6.79
N GLU A 452 2.54 12.79 6.25
CA GLU A 452 1.48 11.86 6.65
C GLU A 452 1.93 10.39 6.50
N SER A 453 1.29 9.49 7.23
CA SER A 453 1.50 8.05 7.14
C SER A 453 0.87 7.45 5.88
N HIS A 454 1.44 6.36 5.37
CA HIS A 454 1.05 5.70 4.11
C HIS A 454 -0.46 5.55 3.95
N GLY A 455 -1.13 4.98 4.96
CA GLY A 455 -2.57 4.73 4.88
C GLY A 455 -3.46 5.95 5.08
N LEU A 456 -2.91 7.06 5.52
CA LEU A 456 -3.64 8.31 5.71
C LEU A 456 -3.35 9.34 4.61
N LEU A 457 -2.39 9.08 3.72
CA LEU A 457 -2.08 9.93 2.57
C LEU A 457 -3.34 10.37 1.78
N PRO A 458 -4.32 9.48 1.44
CA PRO A 458 -5.50 9.94 0.72
C PRO A 458 -6.37 10.94 1.52
N ASN A 459 -6.26 10.92 2.85
CA ASN A 459 -7.02 11.77 3.77
C ASN A 459 -6.36 13.12 4.05
N ASP A 460 -5.13 13.32 3.60
CA ASP A 460 -4.41 14.56 3.80
C ASP A 460 -5.08 15.71 3.01
N PRO A 461 -5.42 16.85 3.65
CA PRO A 461 -6.05 17.97 2.97
C PRO A 461 -5.18 18.64 1.91
N ILE A 462 -3.85 18.64 2.07
CA ILE A 462 -2.92 19.24 1.10
C ILE A 462 -2.88 18.35 -0.14
N PHE A 463 -2.81 17.03 0.02
CA PHE A 463 -2.98 16.07 -1.07
C PHE A 463 -4.29 16.31 -1.83
N GLN A 464 -5.42 16.36 -1.12
CA GLN A 464 -6.74 16.52 -1.73
C GLN A 464 -6.86 17.81 -2.55
N ASN A 465 -6.30 18.92 -2.04
CA ASN A 465 -6.29 20.20 -2.73
C ASN A 465 -5.42 20.17 -4.01
N ASN A 466 -4.22 19.59 -3.94
CA ASN A 466 -3.34 19.49 -5.11
C ASN A 466 -3.89 18.52 -6.16
N LEU A 467 -4.46 17.39 -5.73
CA LEU A 467 -5.15 16.45 -6.61
C LEU A 467 -6.25 17.15 -7.42
N PHE A 468 -7.06 17.97 -6.75
CA PHE A 468 -8.13 18.73 -7.40
C PHE A 468 -7.59 19.67 -8.48
N TYR A 469 -6.51 20.39 -8.19
CA TYR A 469 -5.88 21.28 -9.15
C TYR A 469 -5.31 20.52 -10.35
N LEU A 470 -4.65 19.38 -10.12
CA LEU A 470 -4.09 18.55 -11.19
C LEU A 470 -5.17 17.98 -12.14
N LEU A 471 -6.32 17.59 -11.58
CA LEU A 471 -7.43 17.02 -12.35
C LEU A 471 -8.20 18.07 -13.15
N LEU A 472 -8.43 19.27 -12.60
CA LEU A 472 -9.24 20.30 -13.27
C LEU A 472 -8.42 21.32 -14.07
N TYR A 473 -7.20 21.63 -13.62
CA TYR A 473 -6.39 22.73 -14.18
C TYR A 473 -5.04 22.30 -14.73
N GLY A 474 -4.54 21.11 -14.36
CA GLY A 474 -3.32 20.56 -14.93
C GLY A 474 -3.44 20.49 -16.44
N SER A 475 -2.58 21.22 -17.16
CA SER A 475 -2.50 21.20 -18.62
C SER A 475 -2.31 19.77 -19.10
N ASP A 476 -3.03 19.39 -20.15
CA ASP A 476 -2.79 18.12 -20.81
C ASP A 476 -1.37 18.16 -21.38
N PRO A 477 -0.59 17.07 -21.28
CA PRO A 477 0.80 17.04 -21.75
C PRO A 477 0.96 17.45 -23.22
N ILE A 478 -0.12 17.39 -24.00
CA ILE A 478 -0.19 17.77 -25.42
C ILE A 478 -0.40 19.29 -25.62
N SER A 479 -0.96 20.00 -24.64
CA SER A 479 -1.21 21.45 -24.73
C SER A 479 -0.05 22.23 -24.13
N GLY A 480 0.99 22.49 -24.92
CA GLY A 480 2.08 23.43 -24.58
C GLY A 480 1.63 24.89 -24.48
N HIS A 481 0.40 25.16 -24.05
CA HIS A 481 -0.14 26.50 -23.82
C HIS A 481 -0.50 26.61 -22.35
N ALA A 482 0.30 27.40 -21.62
CA ALA A 482 -0.10 27.90 -20.32
C ALA A 482 -1.51 28.53 -20.45
N PRO A 483 -2.44 28.27 -19.52
CA PRO A 483 -3.74 28.93 -19.57
C PRO A 483 -3.51 30.44 -19.47
N ALA A 484 -3.96 31.17 -20.50
CA ALA A 484 -4.00 32.62 -20.46
C ALA A 484 -4.86 33.04 -19.28
N LEU A 485 -4.23 33.59 -18.24
CA LEU A 485 -4.91 34.28 -17.17
C LEU A 485 -5.68 35.44 -17.81
N ALA A 486 -6.99 35.43 -17.64
CA ALA A 486 -7.90 36.38 -18.26
C ALA A 486 -7.57 37.82 -17.84
N GLU A 487 -7.04 38.61 -18.77
CA GLU A 487 -7.17 40.07 -18.73
C GLU A 487 -8.61 40.45 -19.06
N ARG A 488 -9.44 40.59 -18.03
CA ARG A 488 -10.61 41.47 -18.07
C ARG A 488 -10.76 42.18 -16.73
N ALA A 489 -10.12 43.33 -16.63
CA ALA A 489 -10.56 44.43 -15.79
C ALA A 489 -10.03 45.74 -16.39
N GLY A 490 -10.93 46.61 -16.85
CA GLY A 490 -10.59 47.96 -17.30
C GLY A 490 -11.48 48.46 -18.43
N SER A 491 -12.77 48.64 -18.14
CA SER A 491 -13.56 49.72 -18.76
C SER A 491 -13.19 51.04 -18.10
#